data_AF-A0A6N7CVS4-F1
#
_entry.id   AF-A0A6N7CVS4-F1
#
_cell.length_a   1.000
_cell.length_b   1.000
_cell.length_c   1.000
_cell.angle_alpha   90.00
_cell.angle_beta   90.00
_cell.angle_gamma   90.00
#
_symmetry.space_group_name_H-M   'P 1'
#
loop_
_entity.id
_entity.type
_entity.pdbx_description
1 polymer ?
#
loop_
_entity_poly.entity_id
_entity_poly.type
_entity_poly.pdbx_seq_one_letter_code
_entity_poly.pdbx_strand_id
1 'polypeptide(L)'
;MTKSKAGRKGQEFSLEFRQQALLRAATEGVTTVARDLGLQPAQLYSWRAQARRHDQDDQAQRLELAEHARLKREVARLEEE
;
A
#
# COMPACT_ATOMS: atom_id res chain seq x y z
N MET A 1 31.16 -3.68 -17.63
CA MET A 1 30.93 -2.49 -16.78
C MET A 1 29.47 -2.42 -16.39
N THR A 2 29.08 -2.94 -15.22
CA THR A 2 27.74 -2.73 -14.66
C THR A 2 27.92 -2.21 -13.24
N LYS A 3 27.81 -0.89 -13.10
CA LYS A 3 28.08 -0.15 -11.87
C LYS A 3 27.00 -0.51 -10.83
N SER A 4 27.32 -1.38 -9.88
CA SER A 4 26.50 -1.68 -8.71
C SER A 4 26.19 -0.39 -7.97
N LYS A 5 24.94 0.08 -8.05
CA LYS A 5 24.50 1.31 -7.39
C LYS A 5 24.32 1.00 -5.91
N ALA A 6 25.29 1.46 -5.11
CA ALA A 6 25.28 1.43 -3.66
C ALA A 6 23.87 1.74 -3.12
N GLY A 7 23.36 0.83 -2.28
CA GLY A 7 22.05 0.94 -1.65
C GLY A 7 21.96 2.27 -0.90
N ARG A 8 21.17 3.19 -1.44
CA ARG A 8 20.74 4.38 -0.69
C ARG A 8 20.01 3.84 0.53
N LYS A 9 20.58 4.02 1.73
CA LYS A 9 19.84 3.94 2.99
C LYS A 9 18.60 4.80 2.80
N GLY A 10 17.45 4.16 2.58
CA GLY A 10 16.20 4.86 2.39
C GLY A 10 15.94 5.62 3.67
N GLN A 11 15.74 6.94 3.58
CA GLN A 11 15.14 7.63 4.71
C GLN A 11 13.79 6.95 4.99
N GLU A 12 13.64 6.41 6.19
CA GLU A 12 12.39 5.82 6.62
C GLU A 12 11.41 6.96 6.91
N PHE A 13 10.62 7.30 5.90
CA PHE A 13 9.51 8.22 6.07
C PHE A 13 8.39 7.51 6.84
N SER A 14 7.77 8.19 7.81
CA SER A 14 6.60 7.68 8.54
C SER A 14 5.44 7.42 7.58
N LEU A 15 4.52 6.53 7.97
CA LEU A 15 3.33 6.21 7.18
C LEU A 15 2.48 7.47 6.93
N GLU A 16 2.24 8.26 7.98
CA GLU A 16 1.52 9.55 7.92
C GLU A 16 2.13 10.51 6.89
N PHE A 17 3.46 10.65 6.89
CA PHE A 17 4.14 11.51 5.93
C PHE A 17 3.94 11.04 4.49
N ARG A 18 4.05 9.72 4.25
CA ARG A 18 3.84 9.15 2.92
C ARG A 18 2.39 9.37 2.46
N GLN A 19 1.42 9.19 3.34
CA GLN A 19 0.00 9.43 3.02
C GLN A 19 -0.27 10.89 2.70
N GLN A 20 0.22 11.83 3.51
CA GLN A 20 0.07 13.27 3.26
C GLN A 20 0.75 13.68 1.95
N ALA A 21 1.94 13.15 1.66
CA ALA A 21 2.63 13.41 0.39
C ALA A 21 1.85 12.85 -0.81
N LEU A 22 1.23 11.68 -0.69
CA LEU A 22 0.38 11.09 -1.73
C LEU A 22 -0.92 11.89 -1.95
N LEU A 23 -1.53 12.40 -0.87
CA LEU A 23 -2.73 13.26 -0.95
C LEU A 23 -2.42 14.56 -1.69
N ARG A 24 -1.32 15.24 -1.31
CA ARG A 24 -0.85 16.44 -2.03
C ARG A 24 -0.49 16.12 -3.48
N ALA A 25 0.14 14.98 -3.74
CA ALA A 25 0.50 14.59 -5.10
C ALA A 25 -0.72 14.32 -5.99
N ALA A 26 -1.88 13.96 -5.40
CA ALA A 26 -3.13 13.80 -6.12
C ALA A 26 -3.76 15.15 -6.52
N THR A 27 -3.54 16.23 -5.76
CA THR A 27 -4.08 17.56 -6.02
C THR A 27 -3.12 18.47 -6.80
N GLU A 28 -1.86 18.52 -6.40
CA GLU A 28 -0.82 19.42 -6.94
C GLU A 28 0.04 18.77 -8.03
N GLY A 29 -0.02 17.43 -8.13
CA GLY A 29 0.76 16.63 -9.06
C GLY A 29 2.09 16.14 -8.49
N VAL A 30 2.50 14.95 -8.93
CA VAL A 30 3.67 14.20 -8.42
C VAL A 30 4.97 14.99 -8.56
N THR A 31 5.17 15.69 -9.68
CA THR A 31 6.41 16.44 -9.95
C THR A 31 6.54 17.67 -9.06
N THR A 32 5.42 18.35 -8.79
CA THR A 32 5.36 19.54 -7.93
C THR A 32 5.70 19.15 -6.50
N VAL A 33 5.03 18.14 -5.97
CA VAL A 33 5.21 17.66 -4.60
C VAL A 33 6.57 17.02 -4.39
N ALA A 34 7.10 16.31 -5.39
CA ALA A 34 8.47 15.79 -5.32
C ALA A 34 9.50 16.91 -5.14
N ARG A 35 9.36 18.02 -5.86
CA ARG A 35 10.26 19.17 -5.73
C ARG A 35 10.10 19.87 -4.38
N ASP A 36 8.87 20.08 -3.94
CA ASP A 36 8.56 20.73 -2.66
C ASP A 36 9.09 19.94 -1.46
N LEU A 37 8.95 18.61 -1.48
CA LEU A 37 9.42 17.72 -0.42
C LEU A 37 10.90 17.32 -0.56
N GLY A 38 11.60 17.76 -1.61
CA GLY A 38 12.99 17.35 -1.89
C GLY A 38 13.14 15.86 -2.22
N LEU A 39 12.08 15.20 -2.68
CA LEU A 39 12.03 13.78 -2.99
C LEU A 39 12.25 13.51 -4.48
N GLN A 40 12.67 12.29 -4.83
CA GLN A 40 12.64 11.87 -6.23
C GLN A 40 11.19 11.52 -6.63
N PRO A 41 10.70 11.94 -7.82
CA PRO A 41 9.36 11.56 -8.29
C PRO A 41 9.11 10.04 -8.30
N ALA A 42 10.15 9.25 -8.56
CA ALA A 42 10.11 7.79 -8.50
C ALA A 42 9.71 7.25 -7.11
N GLN A 43 10.06 7.94 -6.02
CA GLN A 43 9.65 7.52 -4.68
C GLN A 43 8.13 7.65 -4.50
N LEU A 44 7.54 8.76 -4.93
CA LEU A 44 6.08 8.95 -4.87
C LEU A 44 5.33 7.90 -5.70
N TYR A 45 5.83 7.55 -6.89
CA TYR A 45 5.26 6.46 -7.68
C TYR A 45 5.37 5.11 -6.97
N SER A 46 6.51 4.80 -6.34
CA SER A 46 6.68 3.57 -5.56
C SER A 46 5.74 3.49 -4.35
N TRP A 47 5.54 4.61 -3.64
CA TRP A 47 4.60 4.66 -2.52
C TRP A 47 3.16 4.51 -2.97
N ARG A 48 2.79 5.10 -4.10
CA ARG A 48 1.45 4.91 -4.69
C ARG A 48 1.21 3.45 -5.07
N ALA A 49 2.22 2.78 -5.62
CA ALA A 49 2.14 1.35 -5.93
C ALA A 49 2.02 0.50 -4.67
N GLN A 50 2.81 0.78 -3.62
CA GLN A 50 2.74 0.09 -2.34
C GLN A 50 1.37 0.28 -1.65
N ALA A 51 0.85 1.51 -1.63
CA ALA A 51 -0.46 1.81 -1.06
C ALA A 51 -1.58 1.02 -1.76
N ARG A 52 -1.56 0.98 -3.10
CA ARG A 52 -2.55 0.18 -3.87
C ARG A 52 -2.48 -1.31 -3.57
N ARG A 53 -1.28 -1.87 -3.41
CA ARG A 53 -1.12 -3.30 -3.07
C ARG A 53 -1.68 -3.59 -1.68
N HIS A 54 -1.37 -2.73 -0.71
CA HIS A 54 -1.90 -2.88 0.65
C HIS A 54 -3.43 -2.83 0.67
N ASP A 55 -4.05 -1.86 -0.01
CA ASP A 55 -5.51 -1.80 -0.17
C ASP A 55 -6.08 -3.07 -0.80
N GLN A 56 -5.45 -3.60 -1.84
CA GLN A 56 -5.91 -4.83 -2.50
C GLN A 56 -5.81 -6.06 -1.58
N ASP A 57 -4.70 -6.18 -0.85
CA ASP A 57 -4.46 -7.26 0.10
C ASP A 57 -5.46 -7.20 1.27
N ASP A 58 -5.72 -6.00 1.81
CA ASP A 58 -6.71 -5.78 2.88
C ASP A 58 -8.14 -6.17 2.44
N GLN A 59 -8.54 -5.80 1.22
CA GLN A 59 -9.85 -6.16 0.67
C GLN A 59 -9.97 -7.67 0.46
N ALA A 60 -8.93 -8.31 -0.09
CA ALA A 60 -8.91 -9.76 -0.30
C ALA A 60 -9.04 -10.52 1.02
N GLN A 61 -8.28 -10.11 2.04
CA GLN A 61 -8.32 -10.71 3.37
C GLN A 61 -9.70 -10.53 4.03
N ARG A 62 -10.36 -9.40 3.83
CA ARG A 62 -11.72 -9.17 4.34
C ARG A 62 -12.75 -10.09 3.69
N LEU A 63 -12.64 -10.35 2.39
CA LEU A 63 -13.52 -11.28 1.68
C LEU A 63 -13.30 -12.72 2.18
N GLU A 64 -12.04 -13.14 2.34
CA GLU A 64 -11.70 -14.46 2.86
C GLU A 64 -12.27 -14.70 4.27
N LEU A 65 -12.17 -13.71 5.16
CA LEU A 65 -12.76 -13.80 6.51
C LEU A 65 -14.28 -13.93 6.48
N ALA A 66 -14.95 -13.24 5.55
CA ALA A 66 -16.40 -13.33 5.38
C ALA A 66 -16.83 -14.71 4.86
N GLU A 67 -16.10 -15.26 3.90
CA GLU A 67 -16.33 -16.62 3.41
C GLU A 67 -16.08 -17.67 4.49
N HIS A 68 -14.99 -17.54 5.24
CA HIS A 68 -14.68 -18.44 6.35
C HIS A 68 -15.76 -18.41 7.43
N ALA A 69 -16.30 -17.24 7.75
CA ALA A 69 -17.41 -17.10 8.69
C ALA A 69 -18.70 -17.76 8.15
N ARG A 70 -18.99 -17.63 6.85
CA ARG A 70 -20.12 -18.31 6.20
C ARG A 70 -19.95 -19.83 6.24
N LEU A 71 -18.78 -20.33 5.86
CA LEU A 71 -18.48 -21.77 5.86
C LEU A 71 -18.60 -22.37 7.25
N LYS A 72 -18.10 -21.68 8.29
CA LYS A 72 -18.27 -22.12 9.68
C LYS A 72 -19.74 -22.26 10.10
N ARG A 73 -20.61 -21.37 9.65
CA ARG A 73 -22.07 -21.47 9.92
C ARG A 73 -22.70 -22.65 9.19
N GLU A 74 -22.28 -22.91 7.96
CA GLU A 74 -22.78 -24.05 7.18
C GLU A 74 -22.36 -25.38 7.79
N VAL A 75 -21.10 -25.49 8.22
CA VAL A 75 -20.58 -26.68 8.92
C VAL A 75 -21.37 -26.93 10.20
N ALA A 76 -21.57 -25.89 11.04
CA ALA A 76 -22.35 -26.04 12.26
C ALA A 76 -23.80 -26.47 12.00
N ARG A 77 -24.44 -25.97 10.92
CA ARG A 77 -25.79 -26.41 10.52
C ARG A 77 -25.83 -27.89 10.14
N LEU A 78 -24.83 -28.36 9.38
CA LEU A 78 -24.74 -29.74 8.92
C LEU A 78 -24.36 -30.72 10.04
N GLU A 79 -23.65 -30.26 11.08
CA GLU A 79 -23.34 -31.07 12.26
C GLU A 79 -24.55 -31.27 13.20
N GLU A 80 -25.58 -30.42 13.08
CA GLU A 80 -26.83 -30.52 13.85
C GLU A 80 -27.91 -31.40 13.17
N GLU A 81 -27.75 -31.79 11.90
CA GLU A 81 -28.60 -32.74 11.15
C GLU A 81 -28.08 -34.19 11.22
#